data_AF-Q2S7U0-F1
#
_entry.id   AF-Q2S7U0-F1
#
_cell.length_a   1.000
_cell.length_b   1.000
_cell.length_c   1.000
_cell.angle_alpha   90.00
_cell.angle_beta   90.00
_cell.angle_gamma   90.00
#
_symmetry.space_group_name_H-M   'P 1'
#
loop_
_entity.id
_entity.type
_entity.pdbx_description
1 polymer ?
#
loop_
_entity_poly.entity_id
_entity_poly.type
_entity_poly.pdbx_seq_one_letter_code
_entity_poly.pdbx_strand_id
1 'polypeptide(L)'
;MQERTLPPSHQLLPLEYPQSGWSLRRKRHGKQVFITREANQFLLNLNDYQKNEVYRAISKIVAEGGYGLTSGGLKTRPMAMRSKTDAVAAAGILNLIYSVNPEKIVVNAIGLNNEAIGYKNPVSQEQTCLYEISRKSSVRYDEYSSAQDIQDLTGAWGEPIGVIEIKTEHAAVNGMQNPLDKARWLMGVHLDTAYWDDHISRYTLFHNPTQGFVQDVFECIQDKIGSSKAAKQLAAVMVDCQRKGRSVKWVCHSQGGIIFSRAVELVNRMGMTLEGQKVAIHAGGNKKTRTAKAFDSAKLEVVDMDRDSPFDFVPNLAGGNNWSWSSVRRCYQFAKLVVSDKNPMQTSPHTLPFLSLECSIRHLQMNGYEDEANRVIREQKRLGLG
;
A
#
# COMPACT_ATOMS: atom_id res chain seq x y z
N MET A 1 -31.39 1.11 -33.81
CA MET A 1 -29.96 1.12 -34.20
C MET A 1 -29.45 -0.30 -34.13
N GLN A 2 -29.07 -0.87 -35.27
CA GLN A 2 -28.49 -2.22 -35.32
C GLN A 2 -27.07 -2.15 -34.75
N GLU A 3 -26.70 -3.09 -33.88
CA GLU A 3 -25.39 -3.17 -33.20
C GLU A 3 -24.19 -3.24 -34.16
N ARG A 4 -24.43 -3.47 -35.45
CA ARG A 4 -23.41 -3.65 -36.51
C ARG A 4 -22.63 -2.39 -36.89
N THR A 5 -23.03 -1.19 -36.45
CA THR A 5 -22.34 0.07 -36.78
C THR A 5 -21.56 0.69 -35.61
N LEU A 6 -21.51 0.04 -34.45
CA LEU A 6 -20.71 0.53 -33.33
C LEU A 6 -19.23 0.20 -33.55
N PRO A 7 -18.30 1.11 -33.18
CA PRO A 7 -16.88 0.79 -33.16
C PRO A 7 -16.63 -0.50 -32.34
N PRO A 8 -15.63 -1.33 -32.70
CA PRO A 8 -15.36 -2.59 -32.01
C PRO A 8 -15.22 -2.46 -30.48
N SER A 9 -14.73 -1.32 -29.98
CA SER A 9 -14.60 -1.00 -28.55
C SER A 9 -15.95 -0.85 -27.82
N HIS A 10 -17.01 -0.46 -28.55
CA HIS A 10 -18.35 -0.18 -28.02
C HIS A 10 -19.33 -1.36 -28.20
N GLN A 11 -18.84 -2.49 -28.72
CA GLN A 11 -19.64 -3.71 -28.81
C GLN A 11 -20.03 -4.19 -27.41
N LEU A 12 -21.30 -4.58 -27.26
CA LEU A 12 -21.88 -5.00 -26.00
C LEU A 12 -21.70 -6.50 -25.80
N LEU A 13 -21.18 -6.87 -24.63
CA LEU A 13 -21.06 -8.25 -24.17
C LEU A 13 -22.02 -8.45 -23.00
N PRO A 14 -22.71 -9.60 -22.90
CA PRO A 14 -23.36 -9.98 -21.66
C PRO A 14 -22.33 -9.96 -20.52
N LEU A 15 -22.65 -9.31 -19.40
CA LEU A 15 -21.74 -9.32 -18.26
C LEU A 15 -21.86 -10.67 -17.54
N GLU A 16 -20.76 -11.40 -17.45
CA GLU A 16 -20.64 -12.66 -16.70
C GLU A 16 -19.70 -12.47 -15.50
N TYR A 17 -19.99 -13.11 -14.36
CA TYR A 17 -19.11 -13.10 -13.18
C TYR A 17 -18.40 -14.43 -13.10
N PRO A 18 -17.09 -14.43 -12.81
CA PRO A 18 -16.30 -15.64 -12.82
C PRO A 18 -16.55 -16.58 -11.63
N GLN A 19 -17.19 -16.15 -10.52
CA GLN A 19 -17.42 -17.07 -9.39
C GLN A 19 -18.75 -17.82 -9.48
N SER A 20 -18.72 -19.10 -9.09
CA SER A 20 -19.88 -19.98 -8.98
C SER A 20 -20.96 -19.39 -8.07
N GLY A 21 -22.21 -19.35 -8.54
CA GLY A 21 -23.37 -18.89 -7.76
C GLY A 21 -23.86 -17.48 -8.09
N TRP A 22 -23.14 -16.72 -8.91
CA TRP A 22 -23.64 -15.43 -9.41
C TRP A 22 -24.53 -15.62 -10.63
N SER A 23 -25.83 -15.74 -10.41
CA SER A 23 -26.82 -15.74 -11.49
C SER A 23 -27.32 -14.32 -11.76
N LEU A 24 -26.76 -13.68 -12.78
CA LEU A 24 -27.19 -12.34 -13.21
C LEU A 24 -28.51 -12.35 -13.99
N ARG A 25 -29.04 -13.53 -14.34
CA ARG A 25 -30.10 -13.63 -15.36
C ARG A 25 -31.46 -13.07 -14.97
N ARG A 26 -31.72 -12.72 -13.70
CA ARG A 26 -32.91 -11.98 -13.26
C ARG A 26 -32.77 -11.56 -11.79
N LYS A 27 -32.32 -10.33 -11.54
CA LYS A 27 -32.60 -9.66 -10.24
C LYS A 27 -33.84 -8.78 -10.39
N ARG A 28 -34.49 -8.49 -9.25
CA ARG A 28 -35.86 -7.97 -8.99
C ARG A 28 -36.57 -7.11 -10.06
N HIS A 29 -35.85 -6.34 -10.88
CA HIS A 29 -36.42 -5.47 -11.92
C HIS A 29 -36.37 -6.06 -13.35
N GLY A 30 -35.75 -7.22 -13.56
CA GLY A 30 -35.76 -7.93 -14.86
C GLY A 30 -34.83 -7.36 -15.94
N LYS A 31 -34.00 -6.35 -15.64
CA LYS A 31 -33.08 -5.74 -16.62
C LYS A 31 -31.89 -6.63 -16.94
N GLN A 32 -31.51 -6.66 -18.22
CA GLN A 32 -30.28 -7.30 -18.67
C GLN A 32 -29.06 -6.41 -18.39
N VAL A 33 -27.91 -7.01 -18.09
CA VAL A 33 -26.67 -6.27 -17.82
C VAL A 33 -25.65 -6.60 -18.89
N PHE A 34 -25.17 -5.55 -19.54
CA PHE A 34 -24.13 -5.61 -20.56
C PHE A 34 -22.92 -4.79 -20.13
N ILE A 35 -21.80 -5.07 -20.77
CA ILE A 35 -20.54 -4.33 -20.61
C ILE A 35 -19.95 -4.09 -22.00
N THR A 36 -19.37 -2.91 -22.23
CA THR A 36 -18.61 -2.65 -23.46
C THR A 36 -17.34 -3.50 -23.49
N ARG A 37 -16.83 -3.80 -24.69
CA ARG A 37 -15.59 -4.56 -24.86
C ARG A 37 -14.41 -3.91 -24.14
N GLU A 38 -14.31 -2.58 -24.22
CA GLU A 38 -13.27 -1.80 -23.54
C GLU A 38 -13.35 -1.91 -22.01
N ALA A 39 -14.54 -1.71 -21.43
CA ALA A 39 -14.73 -1.86 -19.99
C ALA A 39 -14.47 -3.30 -19.54
N ASN A 40 -14.85 -4.29 -20.34
CA ASN A 40 -14.57 -5.69 -20.05
C ASN A 40 -13.06 -5.97 -20.05
N GLN A 41 -12.31 -5.44 -21.02
CA GLN A 41 -10.85 -5.58 -21.06
C GLN A 41 -10.19 -4.96 -19.81
N PHE A 42 -10.66 -3.77 -19.39
CA PHE A 42 -10.19 -3.15 -18.16
C PHE A 42 -10.50 -4.03 -16.94
N LEU A 43 -11.75 -4.52 -16.83
CA LEU A 43 -12.19 -5.41 -15.74
C LEU A 43 -11.35 -6.69 -15.66
N LEU A 44 -11.01 -7.29 -16.80
CA LEU A 44 -10.19 -8.51 -16.85
C LEU A 44 -8.75 -8.27 -16.36
N ASN A 45 -8.22 -7.06 -16.53
CA ASN A 45 -6.88 -6.68 -16.09
C ASN A 45 -6.78 -6.39 -14.58
N LEU A 46 -7.92 -6.14 -13.91
CA LEU A 46 -7.97 -5.90 -12.46
C LEU A 46 -7.61 -7.16 -11.66
N ASN A 47 -7.06 -6.97 -10.46
CA ASN A 47 -6.86 -8.08 -9.51
C ASN A 47 -8.19 -8.57 -8.91
N ASP A 48 -8.17 -9.73 -8.26
CA ASP A 48 -9.39 -10.37 -7.73
C ASP A 48 -10.13 -9.49 -6.72
N TYR A 49 -9.42 -8.71 -5.89
CA TYR A 49 -10.03 -7.80 -4.94
C TYR A 49 -10.80 -6.69 -5.66
N GLN A 50 -10.14 -6.00 -6.60
CA GLN A 50 -10.74 -4.94 -7.40
C GLN A 50 -11.94 -5.45 -8.24
N LYS A 51 -11.80 -6.61 -8.89
CA LYS A 51 -12.90 -7.28 -9.60
C LYS A 51 -14.10 -7.46 -8.68
N ASN A 52 -13.90 -8.05 -7.51
CA ASN A 52 -14.99 -8.29 -6.56
C ASN A 52 -15.70 -6.99 -6.14
N GLU A 53 -14.98 -5.89 -5.92
CA GLU A 53 -15.60 -4.60 -5.60
C GLU A 53 -16.39 -4.02 -6.79
N VAL A 54 -15.87 -4.12 -8.03
CA VAL A 54 -16.62 -3.73 -9.23
C VAL A 54 -17.92 -4.53 -9.36
N TYR A 55 -17.86 -5.85 -9.17
CA TYR A 55 -19.04 -6.71 -9.28
C TYR A 55 -20.04 -6.52 -8.14
N ARG A 56 -19.59 -6.16 -6.93
CA ARG A 56 -20.49 -5.71 -5.85
C ARG A 56 -21.17 -4.40 -6.20
N ALA A 57 -20.43 -3.43 -6.77
CA ALA A 57 -20.99 -2.17 -7.21
C ALA A 57 -22.06 -2.37 -8.30
N ILE A 58 -21.77 -3.18 -9.30
CA ILE A 58 -22.73 -3.55 -10.35
C ILE A 58 -23.93 -4.28 -9.74
N SER A 59 -23.72 -5.22 -8.81
CA SER A 59 -24.81 -5.91 -8.13
C SER A 59 -25.75 -4.95 -7.40
N LYS A 60 -25.21 -3.91 -6.77
CA LYS A 60 -26.00 -2.85 -6.12
C LYS A 60 -26.75 -1.99 -7.14
N ILE A 61 -26.11 -1.61 -8.25
CA ILE A 61 -26.77 -0.88 -9.36
C ILE A 61 -27.96 -1.68 -9.89
N VAL A 62 -27.79 -2.97 -10.12
CA VAL A 62 -28.84 -3.86 -10.62
C VAL A 62 -29.98 -3.97 -9.59
N ALA A 63 -29.66 -4.12 -8.31
CA ALA A 63 -30.67 -4.18 -7.24
C ALA A 63 -31.52 -2.91 -7.14
N GLU A 64 -30.94 -1.75 -7.49
CA GLU A 64 -31.61 -0.44 -7.51
C GLU A 64 -32.25 -0.11 -8.88
N GLY A 65 -32.34 -1.09 -9.80
CA GLY A 65 -32.91 -0.91 -11.14
C GLY A 65 -32.09 0.01 -12.06
N GLY A 66 -30.83 0.27 -11.70
CA GLY A 66 -29.93 1.22 -12.35
C GLY A 66 -30.20 2.68 -12.01
N TYR A 67 -31.22 2.96 -11.17
CA TYR A 67 -31.67 4.32 -10.91
C TYR A 67 -31.32 4.90 -9.52
N GLY A 68 -30.44 4.25 -8.77
CA GLY A 68 -30.15 4.56 -7.36
C GLY A 68 -29.91 6.04 -7.00
N LEU A 69 -30.27 6.39 -5.77
CA LEU A 69 -30.21 7.75 -5.21
C LEU A 69 -28.79 8.36 -5.23
N THR A 70 -27.75 7.52 -5.20
CA THR A 70 -26.34 7.95 -5.14
C THR A 70 -25.62 7.93 -6.50
N SER A 71 -26.36 7.92 -7.61
CA SER A 71 -25.75 8.00 -8.95
C SER A 71 -26.02 9.36 -9.58
N GLY A 72 -24.97 10.14 -9.83
CA GLY A 72 -25.04 11.39 -10.60
C GLY A 72 -25.11 11.11 -12.10
N GLY A 73 -25.67 12.02 -12.91
CA GLY A 73 -25.70 11.82 -14.36
C GLY A 73 -26.55 12.79 -15.16
N LEU A 74 -26.26 12.86 -16.46
CA LEU A 74 -27.05 13.61 -17.44
C LEU A 74 -28.19 12.75 -17.98
N LYS A 75 -29.41 13.32 -17.98
CA LYS A 75 -30.55 12.75 -18.71
C LYS A 75 -30.44 13.10 -20.19
N THR A 76 -29.67 12.34 -20.95
CA THR A 76 -29.78 12.36 -22.42
C THR A 76 -30.82 11.31 -22.85
N ARG A 77 -31.70 11.64 -23.79
CA ARG A 77 -32.58 10.63 -24.42
C ARG A 77 -31.81 9.98 -25.57
N PRO A 78 -31.93 8.66 -25.85
CA PRO A 78 -32.85 7.69 -25.25
C PRO A 78 -32.31 6.92 -24.02
N MET A 79 -31.08 7.19 -23.54
CA MET A 79 -30.49 6.52 -22.37
C MET A 79 -29.93 7.54 -21.37
N ALA A 80 -30.32 7.42 -20.10
CA ALA A 80 -29.68 8.21 -19.04
C ALA A 80 -28.25 7.68 -18.81
N MET A 81 -27.26 8.55 -19.00
CA MET A 81 -25.87 8.27 -18.66
C MET A 81 -25.65 8.64 -17.21
N ARG A 82 -25.11 7.71 -16.42
CA ARG A 82 -24.89 7.86 -14.99
C ARG A 82 -23.47 7.43 -14.63
N SER A 83 -22.94 8.06 -13.60
CA SER A 83 -21.68 7.68 -12.96
C SER A 83 -21.98 7.23 -11.55
N LYS A 84 -21.34 6.15 -11.11
CA LYS A 84 -21.41 5.70 -9.71
C LYS A 84 -20.01 5.54 -9.16
N THR A 85 -19.67 6.48 -8.29
CA THR A 85 -18.45 6.51 -7.50
C THR A 85 -18.63 5.68 -6.23
N ASP A 86 -19.74 5.87 -5.51
CA ASP A 86 -19.89 5.46 -4.11
C ASP A 86 -19.93 3.93 -3.87
N ALA A 87 -20.39 3.14 -4.84
CA ALA A 87 -20.48 1.69 -4.68
C ALA A 87 -19.20 0.95 -5.13
N VAL A 88 -18.47 1.51 -6.08
CA VAL A 88 -17.13 1.04 -6.47
C VAL A 88 -16.08 1.51 -5.45
N ALA A 89 -16.38 2.60 -4.73
CA ALA A 89 -15.60 3.15 -3.62
C ALA A 89 -15.42 2.20 -2.41
N ALA A 90 -16.02 1.01 -2.38
CA ALA A 90 -15.58 -0.02 -1.43
C ALA A 90 -14.11 -0.46 -1.68
N ALA A 91 -13.64 -0.36 -2.95
CA ALA A 91 -12.22 -0.34 -3.34
C ALA A 91 -11.57 1.06 -3.30
N GLY A 92 -12.33 2.13 -3.09
CA GLY A 92 -11.90 3.52 -2.92
C GLY A 92 -11.43 4.24 -4.19
N ILE A 93 -10.86 3.53 -5.16
CA ILE A 93 -10.01 4.15 -6.20
C ILE A 93 -10.51 3.99 -7.64
N LEU A 94 -11.65 3.32 -7.85
CA LEU A 94 -12.22 3.06 -9.18
C LEU A 94 -13.56 3.78 -9.35
N ASN A 95 -13.86 4.20 -10.58
CA ASN A 95 -15.14 4.75 -11.02
C ASN A 95 -15.79 3.84 -12.07
N LEU A 96 -17.11 3.77 -12.06
CA LEU A 96 -17.93 3.03 -13.03
C LEU A 96 -18.90 3.98 -13.72
N ILE A 97 -18.76 4.09 -15.04
CA ILE A 97 -19.66 4.84 -15.90
C ILE A 97 -20.60 3.86 -16.57
N TYR A 98 -21.91 4.10 -16.48
CA TYR A 98 -22.92 3.21 -17.02
C TYR A 98 -24.13 3.97 -17.60
N SER A 99 -24.86 3.30 -18.47
CA SER A 99 -26.12 3.77 -19.01
C SER A 99 -27.26 2.85 -18.60
N VAL A 100 -28.44 3.43 -18.41
CA VAL A 100 -29.63 2.67 -18.03
C VAL A 100 -30.85 3.12 -18.84
N ASN A 101 -31.62 2.13 -19.29
CA ASN A 101 -32.95 2.31 -19.85
C ASN A 101 -33.93 1.30 -19.19
N PRO A 102 -35.21 1.23 -19.59
CA PRO A 102 -36.17 0.28 -19.01
C PRO A 102 -35.78 -1.20 -19.13
N GLU A 103 -35.02 -1.59 -20.16
CA GLU A 103 -34.70 -2.99 -20.49
C GLU A 103 -33.31 -3.43 -20.05
N LYS A 104 -32.32 -2.53 -20.10
CA LYS A 104 -30.91 -2.85 -19.90
C LYS A 104 -30.13 -1.83 -19.08
N ILE A 105 -29.08 -2.33 -18.46
CA ILE A 105 -27.98 -1.58 -17.85
C ILE A 105 -26.73 -1.92 -18.65
N VAL A 106 -25.98 -0.90 -19.08
CA VAL A 106 -24.75 -1.07 -19.84
C VAL A 106 -23.61 -0.41 -19.08
N VAL A 107 -22.61 -1.19 -18.67
CA VAL A 107 -21.34 -0.68 -18.15
C VAL A 107 -20.53 -0.18 -19.32
N ASN A 108 -20.35 1.15 -19.40
CA ASN A 108 -19.70 1.81 -20.52
C ASN A 108 -18.18 1.89 -20.33
N ALA A 109 -17.74 2.20 -19.10
CA ALA A 109 -16.33 2.34 -18.76
C ALA A 109 -16.07 2.02 -17.28
N ILE A 110 -14.88 1.51 -17.00
CA ILE A 110 -14.31 1.35 -15.66
C ILE A 110 -12.94 2.03 -15.71
N GLY A 111 -12.63 2.86 -14.72
CA GLY A 111 -11.36 3.57 -14.68
C GLY A 111 -10.98 4.00 -13.26
N LEU A 112 -9.81 4.62 -13.13
CA LEU A 112 -9.40 5.23 -11.86
C LEU A 112 -10.27 6.45 -11.54
N ASN A 113 -10.60 6.61 -10.26
CA ASN A 113 -11.27 7.81 -9.77
C ASN A 113 -10.21 8.84 -9.35
N ASN A 114 -9.88 9.77 -10.26
CA ASN A 114 -8.89 10.83 -10.03
C ASN A 114 -9.24 11.74 -8.82
N GLU A 115 -10.52 11.85 -8.46
CA GLU A 115 -10.94 12.60 -7.27
C GLU A 115 -10.67 11.86 -5.96
N ALA A 116 -10.52 10.53 -6.00
CA ALA A 116 -10.25 9.71 -4.82
C ALA A 116 -8.77 9.36 -4.64
N ILE A 117 -7.98 9.37 -5.72
CA ILE A 117 -6.53 9.13 -5.67
C ILE A 117 -5.74 10.43 -5.48
N GLY A 118 -4.47 10.29 -5.13
CA GLY A 118 -3.55 11.38 -4.88
C GLY A 118 -3.65 11.93 -3.46
N TYR A 119 -2.87 12.98 -3.21
CA TYR A 119 -2.84 13.70 -1.94
C TYR A 119 -4.23 14.23 -1.58
N LYS A 120 -4.60 14.12 -0.29
CA LYS A 120 -5.84 14.71 0.24
C LYS A 120 -5.56 15.57 1.46
N ASN A 121 -6.35 16.63 1.60
CA ASN A 121 -6.40 17.45 2.79
C ASN A 121 -7.86 17.53 3.27
N PRO A 122 -8.20 16.94 4.43
CA PRO A 122 -7.32 16.27 5.38
C PRO A 122 -6.82 14.89 4.91
N VAL A 123 -5.67 14.45 5.42
CA VAL A 123 -5.03 13.14 5.11
C VAL A 123 -5.96 11.95 5.41
N SER A 124 -6.96 12.11 6.28
CA SER A 124 -7.96 11.09 6.61
C SER A 124 -8.83 10.69 5.43
N GLN A 125 -8.86 11.52 4.38
CA GLN A 125 -9.59 11.25 3.14
C GLN A 125 -8.76 10.44 2.14
N GLU A 126 -7.44 10.33 2.31
CA GLU A 126 -6.62 9.47 1.46
C GLU A 126 -7.10 8.02 1.56
N GLN A 127 -6.99 7.27 0.46
CA GLN A 127 -7.39 5.87 0.38
C GLN A 127 -6.19 4.97 0.09
N THR A 128 -6.28 3.70 0.52
CA THR A 128 -5.29 2.69 0.14
C THR A 128 -5.25 2.53 -1.38
N CYS A 129 -4.07 2.69 -1.98
CA CYS A 129 -3.91 2.71 -3.44
C CYS A 129 -2.49 2.31 -3.86
N LEU A 130 -2.31 1.98 -5.14
CA LEU A 130 -1.00 1.82 -5.76
C LEU A 130 -0.61 3.11 -6.48
N TYR A 131 0.62 3.56 -6.28
CA TYR A 131 1.19 4.72 -6.99
C TYR A 131 2.53 4.34 -7.64
N GLU A 132 2.69 4.58 -8.94
CA GLU A 132 4.00 4.55 -9.59
C GLU A 132 4.72 5.87 -9.34
N ILE A 133 5.98 5.78 -8.93
CA ILE A 133 6.82 6.92 -8.55
C ILE A 133 8.15 6.79 -9.28
N SER A 134 8.50 7.81 -10.06
CA SER A 134 9.77 7.89 -10.80
C SER A 134 10.82 8.63 -9.99
N ARG A 135 12.10 8.28 -10.13
CA ARG A 135 13.21 9.02 -9.54
C ARG A 135 13.40 10.37 -10.24
N LYS A 136 13.71 11.42 -9.47
CA LYS A 136 14.03 12.77 -9.96
C LYS A 136 15.49 13.16 -9.75
N SER A 137 16.16 12.63 -8.71
CA SER A 137 17.57 12.89 -8.45
C SER A 137 18.33 11.63 -8.04
N SER A 138 19.66 11.68 -8.13
CA SER A 138 20.55 10.60 -7.68
C SER A 138 20.87 10.66 -6.18
N VAL A 139 20.25 11.57 -5.41
CA VAL A 139 20.48 11.68 -3.97
C VAL A 139 19.98 10.41 -3.29
N ARG A 140 20.80 9.88 -2.38
CA ARG A 140 20.57 8.64 -1.64
C ARG A 140 21.02 8.84 -0.19
N TYR A 141 20.41 8.08 0.70
CA TYR A 141 20.75 8.10 2.12
C TYR A 141 21.82 7.07 2.44
N ASP A 142 22.87 7.49 3.13
CA ASP A 142 23.98 6.66 3.57
C ASP A 142 24.52 7.15 4.92
N GLU A 143 25.55 6.48 5.44
CA GLU A 143 26.16 6.77 6.74
C GLU A 143 26.78 8.18 6.81
N TYR A 144 27.07 8.78 5.65
CA TYR A 144 27.75 10.06 5.52
C TYR A 144 26.83 11.19 5.09
N SER A 145 25.52 10.94 5.00
CA SER A 145 24.53 11.94 4.63
C SER A 145 24.56 13.14 5.58
N SER A 146 24.56 14.33 5.01
CA SER A 146 24.49 15.60 5.71
C SER A 146 23.03 16.02 5.98
N ALA A 147 22.84 17.08 6.76
CA ALA A 147 21.52 17.66 6.95
C ALA A 147 20.90 18.16 5.63
N GLN A 148 21.73 18.63 4.69
CA GLN A 148 21.27 19.06 3.37
C GLN A 148 20.86 17.86 2.51
N ASP A 149 21.65 16.78 2.50
CA ASP A 149 21.31 15.57 1.75
C ASP A 149 19.94 15.02 2.19
N ILE A 150 19.68 15.02 3.50
CA ILE A 150 18.41 14.58 4.07
C ILE A 150 17.23 15.48 3.62
N GLN A 151 17.44 16.79 3.49
CA GLN A 151 16.41 17.68 2.92
C GLN A 151 16.20 17.37 1.44
N ASP A 152 17.28 17.14 0.68
CA ASP A 152 17.23 16.86 -0.75
C ASP A 152 16.56 15.51 -1.05
N LEU A 153 16.59 14.54 -0.12
CA LEU A 153 15.85 13.27 -0.24
C LEU A 153 14.35 13.48 -0.46
N THR A 154 13.76 14.53 0.13
CA THR A 154 12.33 14.82 -0.01
C THR A 154 11.93 15.12 -1.45
N GLY A 155 12.87 15.68 -2.23
CA GLY A 155 12.73 15.97 -3.66
C GLY A 155 13.29 14.89 -4.60
N ALA A 156 13.92 13.84 -4.06
CA ALA A 156 14.61 12.82 -4.87
C ALA A 156 13.68 11.95 -5.72
N TRP A 157 12.40 11.91 -5.35
CA TRP A 157 11.36 11.14 -6.04
C TRP A 157 10.32 12.07 -6.68
N GLY A 158 9.65 11.58 -7.72
CA GLY A 158 8.68 12.32 -8.51
C GLY A 158 7.26 12.21 -7.99
N GLU A 159 6.33 12.89 -8.66
CA GLU A 159 4.91 12.88 -8.28
C GLU A 159 4.31 11.47 -8.38
N PRO A 160 3.45 11.06 -7.43
CA PRO A 160 2.85 9.75 -7.43
C PRO A 160 1.73 9.66 -8.47
N ILE A 161 1.82 8.69 -9.38
CA ILE A 161 0.81 8.44 -10.41
C ILE A 161 -0.01 7.22 -10.01
N GLY A 162 -1.32 7.38 -9.82
CA GLY A 162 -2.21 6.27 -9.44
C GLY A 162 -2.23 5.17 -10.49
N VAL A 163 -2.06 3.92 -10.06
CA VAL A 163 -2.07 2.74 -10.93
C VAL A 163 -2.96 1.63 -10.34
N ILE A 164 -3.34 0.66 -11.17
CA ILE A 164 -4.17 -0.49 -10.74
C ILE A 164 -3.36 -1.78 -10.55
N GLU A 165 -2.12 -1.81 -11.04
CA GLU A 165 -1.23 -2.96 -11.00
C GLU A 165 0.24 -2.53 -10.88
N ILE A 166 1.09 -3.44 -10.38
CA ILE A 166 2.54 -3.22 -10.30
C ILE A 166 3.18 -3.63 -11.61
N LYS A 167 3.85 -2.69 -12.29
CA LYS A 167 4.67 -2.93 -13.48
C LYS A 167 6.16 -2.70 -13.26
N THR A 168 6.53 -2.17 -12.10
CA THR A 168 7.91 -1.88 -11.72
C THR A 168 8.57 -3.12 -11.10
N GLU A 169 9.89 -3.21 -11.20
CA GLU A 169 10.67 -4.26 -10.55
C GLU A 169 10.67 -4.12 -9.02
N HIS A 170 10.59 -2.88 -8.54
CA HIS A 170 10.58 -2.55 -7.11
C HIS A 170 9.21 -2.10 -6.66
N ALA A 171 8.83 -2.50 -5.46
CA ALA A 171 7.61 -2.02 -4.81
C ALA A 171 7.84 -1.77 -3.32
N ALA A 172 7.02 -0.90 -2.74
CA ALA A 172 7.14 -0.54 -1.34
C ALA A 172 5.79 -0.53 -0.63
N VAL A 173 5.78 -0.85 0.66
CA VAL A 173 4.61 -0.75 1.54
C VAL A 173 4.95 0.19 2.70
N ASN A 174 4.27 1.33 2.78
CA ASN A 174 4.58 2.35 3.79
C ASN A 174 4.10 2.00 5.21
N GLY A 175 4.75 2.66 6.16
CA GLY A 175 4.34 2.74 7.55
C GLY A 175 3.22 3.75 7.82
N MET A 176 2.87 3.87 9.10
CA MET A 176 1.81 4.76 9.58
C MET A 176 2.23 6.23 9.55
N GLN A 177 1.25 7.13 9.66
CA GLN A 177 1.50 8.58 9.78
C GLN A 177 2.37 9.15 8.65
N ASN A 178 2.27 8.55 7.47
CA ASN A 178 2.94 9.01 6.27
C ASN A 178 1.85 9.43 5.30
N PRO A 179 1.51 10.74 5.23
CA PRO A 179 0.75 11.28 4.10
C PRO A 179 1.45 10.86 2.80
N LEU A 180 0.69 10.79 1.70
CA LEU A 180 1.21 10.28 0.43
C LEU A 180 2.54 10.93 0.01
N ASP A 181 2.68 12.25 0.17
CA ASP A 181 3.92 12.95 -0.17
C ASP A 181 5.13 12.48 0.65
N LYS A 182 4.95 12.26 1.96
CA LYS A 182 6.01 11.72 2.83
C LYS A 182 6.33 10.27 2.49
N ALA A 183 5.30 9.43 2.28
CA ALA A 183 5.46 8.03 1.93
C ALA A 183 6.24 7.85 0.61
N ARG A 184 6.00 8.73 -0.36
CA ARG A 184 6.58 8.73 -1.70
C ARG A 184 8.10 8.91 -1.72
N TRP A 185 8.68 9.74 -0.87
CA TRP A 185 10.14 9.84 -0.84
C TRP A 185 10.75 8.89 0.19
N LEU A 186 10.09 8.73 1.36
CA LEU A 186 10.63 7.92 2.45
C LEU A 186 10.75 6.45 2.05
N MET A 187 9.75 5.91 1.35
CA MET A 187 9.83 4.53 0.89
C MET A 187 10.87 4.33 -0.21
N GLY A 188 11.14 5.36 -1.02
CA GLY A 188 12.24 5.36 -1.96
C GLY A 188 13.61 5.29 -1.26
N VAL A 189 13.77 5.98 -0.13
CA VAL A 189 14.99 5.87 0.72
C VAL A 189 15.17 4.45 1.26
N HIS A 190 14.10 3.83 1.76
CA HIS A 190 14.16 2.44 2.21
C HIS A 190 14.48 1.47 1.07
N LEU A 191 13.94 1.70 -0.14
CA LEU A 191 14.26 0.92 -1.33
C LEU A 191 15.74 1.00 -1.68
N ASP A 192 16.30 2.22 -1.72
CA ASP A 192 17.71 2.43 -1.99
C ASP A 192 18.62 1.73 -1.01
N THR A 193 18.21 1.67 0.26
CA THR A 193 18.99 1.02 1.32
C THR A 193 18.91 -0.50 1.24
N ALA A 194 17.74 -1.05 0.90
CA ALA A 194 17.53 -2.50 0.78
C ALA A 194 18.19 -3.08 -0.48
N TYR A 195 18.22 -2.31 -1.56
CA TYR A 195 18.64 -2.76 -2.88
C TYR A 195 19.68 -1.80 -3.47
N TRP A 196 20.81 -1.70 -2.78
CA TRP A 196 21.76 -0.61 -3.04
C TRP A 196 22.29 -0.58 -4.49
N ASP A 197 22.54 -1.75 -5.06
CA ASP A 197 23.16 -1.91 -6.37
C ASP A 197 22.15 -1.87 -7.54
N ASP A 198 20.86 -1.78 -7.26
CA ASP A 198 19.81 -1.84 -8.28
C ASP A 198 19.59 -0.52 -9.04
N HIS A 199 20.17 0.60 -8.58
CA HIS A 199 20.03 1.93 -9.20
C HIS A 199 18.58 2.29 -9.61
N ILE A 200 17.66 2.19 -8.65
CA ILE A 200 16.21 2.20 -8.86
C ILE A 200 15.76 3.50 -9.54
N SER A 201 15.21 3.40 -10.76
CA SER A 201 14.69 4.54 -11.53
C SER A 201 13.21 4.81 -11.29
N ARG A 202 12.45 3.81 -10.85
CA ARG A 202 11.02 3.90 -10.54
C ARG A 202 10.60 2.76 -9.61
N TYR A 203 9.53 2.96 -8.85
CA TYR A 203 8.95 1.90 -8.04
C TYR A 203 7.43 2.09 -7.88
N THR A 204 6.73 1.05 -7.42
CA THR A 204 5.31 1.14 -7.06
C THR A 204 5.11 1.17 -5.55
N LEU A 205 4.51 2.22 -5.03
CA LEU A 205 4.11 2.35 -3.64
C LEU A 205 2.70 1.75 -3.44
N PHE A 206 2.57 0.73 -2.60
CA PHE A 206 1.32 0.40 -1.94
C PHE A 206 1.16 1.35 -0.76
N HIS A 207 0.38 2.41 -0.97
CA HIS A 207 0.10 3.44 0.02
C HIS A 207 -1.04 3.00 0.92
N ASN A 208 -0.82 3.03 2.23
CA ASN A 208 -1.82 2.80 3.26
C ASN A 208 -1.93 4.04 4.16
N PRO A 209 -2.90 4.93 3.92
CA PRO A 209 -3.11 6.11 4.75
C PRO A 209 -3.68 5.66 6.09
N THR A 210 -2.85 5.70 7.12
CA THR A 210 -3.29 5.44 8.49
C THR A 210 -3.05 6.66 9.36
N GLN A 211 -4.09 7.04 10.08
CA GLN A 211 -4.04 8.07 11.11
C GLN A 211 -4.08 7.39 12.47
N GLY A 212 -3.12 7.71 13.32
CA GLY A 212 -3.06 7.19 14.68
C GLY A 212 -1.69 7.43 15.30
N PHE A 213 -1.69 7.83 16.58
CA PHE A 213 -0.48 8.00 17.36
C PHE A 213 0.14 6.62 17.63
N VAL A 214 1.47 6.51 17.60
CA VAL A 214 2.14 5.20 17.64
C VAL A 214 1.80 4.39 18.92
N GLN A 215 1.37 5.03 20.01
CA GLN A 215 0.83 4.34 21.21
C GLN A 215 -0.59 3.79 21.00
N ASP A 216 -1.54 4.55 20.46
CA ASP A 216 -2.88 4.06 20.11
C ASP A 216 -2.81 2.92 19.08
N VAL A 217 -1.78 2.96 18.23
CA VAL A 217 -1.53 1.87 17.28
C VAL A 217 -0.80 0.69 17.92
N PHE A 218 -0.06 0.84 19.02
CA PHE A 218 0.42 -0.33 19.78
C PHE A 218 -0.78 -1.18 20.24
N GLU A 219 -1.82 -0.53 20.75
CA GLU A 219 -3.09 -1.18 21.10
C GLU A 219 -3.78 -1.77 19.85
N CYS A 220 -3.86 -1.03 18.74
CA CYS A 220 -4.47 -1.54 17.50
C CYS A 220 -3.65 -2.66 16.80
N ILE A 221 -2.32 -2.68 16.94
CA ILE A 221 -1.43 -3.74 16.42
C ILE A 221 -1.66 -5.03 17.21
N GLN A 222 -1.88 -4.90 18.52
CA GLN A 222 -2.32 -6.01 19.36
C GLN A 222 -3.75 -6.47 18.98
N ASP A 223 -4.66 -5.54 18.68
CA ASP A 223 -6.09 -5.80 18.42
C ASP A 223 -6.51 -6.09 16.96
N LYS A 224 -5.62 -5.92 15.97
CA LYS A 224 -5.73 -6.49 14.59
C LYS A 224 -6.98 -6.14 13.74
N ILE A 225 -7.67 -5.02 13.98
CA ILE A 225 -8.91 -4.70 13.23
C ILE A 225 -8.62 -4.06 11.85
N GLY A 226 -7.68 -3.11 11.75
CA GLY A 226 -7.40 -2.35 10.50
C GLY A 226 -6.50 -3.05 9.46
N SER A 227 -5.55 -3.88 9.91
CA SER A 227 -4.59 -4.58 9.03
C SER A 227 -5.25 -5.59 8.10
N SER A 228 -6.47 -6.03 8.39
CA SER A 228 -7.17 -7.06 7.62
C SER A 228 -7.60 -6.61 6.21
N LYS A 229 -8.03 -5.34 6.02
CA LYS A 229 -8.45 -4.84 4.70
C LYS A 229 -7.23 -4.57 3.81
N ALA A 230 -6.26 -3.82 4.32
CA ALA A 230 -5.02 -3.53 3.60
C ALA A 230 -4.25 -4.82 3.23
N ALA A 231 -4.17 -5.79 4.16
CA ALA A 231 -3.53 -7.08 3.87
C ALA A 231 -4.27 -7.89 2.81
N LYS A 232 -5.61 -7.86 2.76
CA LYS A 232 -6.40 -8.51 1.69
C LYS A 232 -6.15 -7.85 0.34
N GLN A 233 -6.07 -6.52 0.29
CA GLN A 233 -5.75 -5.79 -0.92
C GLN A 233 -4.34 -6.11 -1.40
N LEU A 234 -3.34 -6.05 -0.50
CA LEU A 234 -1.96 -6.37 -0.82
C LEU A 234 -1.79 -7.84 -1.24
N ALA A 235 -2.47 -8.78 -0.59
CA ALA A 235 -2.47 -10.19 -1.00
C ALA A 235 -2.99 -10.36 -2.43
N ALA A 236 -4.06 -9.65 -2.80
CA ALA A 236 -4.57 -9.68 -4.17
C ALA A 236 -3.56 -9.08 -5.17
N VAL A 237 -2.82 -8.04 -4.79
CA VAL A 237 -1.74 -7.47 -5.60
C VAL A 237 -0.58 -8.47 -5.77
N MET A 238 -0.16 -9.15 -4.70
CA MET A 238 0.90 -10.17 -4.75
C MET A 238 0.51 -11.35 -5.64
N VAL A 239 -0.73 -11.84 -5.51
CA VAL A 239 -1.28 -12.91 -6.34
C VAL A 239 -1.36 -12.49 -7.81
N ASP A 240 -1.76 -11.25 -8.09
CA ASP A 240 -1.78 -10.71 -9.45
C ASP A 240 -0.38 -10.66 -10.07
N CYS A 241 0.62 -10.20 -9.30
CA CYS A 241 2.03 -10.23 -9.73
C CYS A 241 2.48 -11.66 -10.04
N GLN A 242 2.19 -12.62 -9.15
CA GLN A 242 2.55 -14.02 -9.34
C GLN A 242 1.90 -14.63 -10.60
N ARG A 243 0.58 -14.43 -10.79
CA ARG A 243 -0.15 -14.95 -11.96
C ARG A 243 0.33 -14.35 -13.26
N LYS A 244 0.81 -13.10 -13.23
CA LYS A 244 1.38 -12.40 -14.39
C LYS A 244 2.88 -12.65 -14.58
N GLY A 245 3.49 -13.53 -13.77
CA GLY A 245 4.91 -13.88 -13.87
C GLY A 245 5.86 -12.72 -13.55
N ARG A 246 5.43 -11.78 -12.70
CA ARG A 246 6.22 -10.61 -12.32
C ARG A 246 7.07 -10.90 -11.09
N SER A 247 8.39 -10.80 -11.26
CA SER A 247 9.33 -10.74 -10.14
C SER A 247 9.33 -9.34 -9.55
N VAL A 248 9.07 -9.25 -8.24
CA VAL A 248 8.99 -7.97 -7.53
C VAL A 248 9.88 -7.99 -6.29
N LYS A 249 10.70 -6.96 -6.14
CA LYS A 249 11.55 -6.68 -4.99
C LYS A 249 10.84 -5.69 -4.08
N TRP A 250 10.37 -6.16 -2.93
CA TRP A 250 9.57 -5.41 -1.99
C TRP A 250 10.43 -4.78 -0.89
N VAL A 251 10.06 -3.59 -0.44
CA VAL A 251 10.47 -3.07 0.87
C VAL A 251 9.26 -2.70 1.70
N CYS A 252 9.28 -3.02 2.98
CA CYS A 252 8.21 -2.70 3.91
C CYS A 252 8.76 -1.95 5.09
N HIS A 253 8.06 -0.90 5.53
CA HIS A 253 8.46 -0.10 6.67
C HIS A 253 7.39 -0.09 7.76
N SER A 254 7.78 -0.19 9.04
CA SER A 254 6.87 -0.01 10.18
C SER A 254 5.64 -0.93 10.11
N GLN A 255 4.42 -0.39 10.16
CA GLN A 255 3.16 -1.15 9.98
C GLN A 255 3.07 -1.83 8.62
N GLY A 256 3.76 -1.34 7.58
CA GLY A 256 3.87 -1.99 6.29
C GLY A 256 4.40 -3.42 6.42
N GLY A 257 5.31 -3.68 7.35
CA GLY A 257 5.78 -5.04 7.67
C GLY A 257 4.66 -5.95 8.20
N ILE A 258 3.76 -5.43 9.04
CA ILE A 258 2.61 -6.18 9.55
C ILE A 258 1.63 -6.50 8.40
N ILE A 259 1.31 -5.50 7.59
CA ILE A 259 0.37 -5.64 6.45
C ILE A 259 0.92 -6.69 5.48
N PHE A 260 2.20 -6.60 5.16
CA PHE A 260 2.89 -7.51 4.26
C PHE A 260 2.93 -8.93 4.82
N SER A 261 3.36 -9.14 6.07
CA SER A 261 3.34 -10.48 6.70
C SER A 261 1.95 -11.11 6.68
N ARG A 262 0.90 -10.33 6.94
CA ARG A 262 -0.49 -10.82 6.88
C ARG A 262 -1.00 -11.07 5.48
N ALA A 263 -0.55 -10.29 4.50
CA ALA A 263 -0.82 -10.54 3.10
C ALA A 263 -0.22 -11.89 2.68
N VAL A 264 1.02 -12.18 3.04
CA VAL A 264 1.66 -13.48 2.76
C VAL A 264 0.92 -14.64 3.44
N GLU A 265 0.48 -14.48 4.70
CA GLU A 265 -0.38 -15.49 5.35
C GLU A 265 -1.71 -15.73 4.62
N LEU A 266 -2.28 -14.70 3.99
CA LEU A 266 -3.48 -14.84 3.15
C LEU A 266 -3.14 -15.60 1.86
N VAL A 267 -2.02 -15.29 1.21
CA VAL A 267 -1.54 -16.00 0.00
C VAL A 267 -1.31 -17.49 0.29
N ASN A 268 -0.66 -17.82 1.41
CA ASN A 268 -0.45 -19.21 1.84
C ASN A 268 -1.79 -19.97 2.00
N ARG A 269 -2.82 -19.31 2.57
CA ARG A 269 -4.16 -19.91 2.69
C ARG A 269 -4.86 -20.11 1.35
N MET A 270 -4.43 -19.41 0.30
CA MET A 270 -4.90 -19.62 -1.07
C MET A 270 -4.15 -20.77 -1.77
N GLY A 271 -3.15 -21.39 -1.13
CA GLY A 271 -2.33 -22.45 -1.72
C GLY A 271 -1.38 -21.96 -2.82
N MET A 272 -1.04 -20.67 -2.81
CA MET A 272 -0.14 -20.06 -3.79
C MET A 272 1.24 -19.79 -3.18
N THR A 273 2.28 -19.85 -4.01
CA THR A 273 3.64 -19.42 -3.67
C THR A 273 3.92 -18.01 -4.21
N LEU A 274 5.00 -17.40 -3.72
CA LEU A 274 5.53 -16.10 -4.13
C LEU A 274 6.96 -16.26 -4.67
N GLU A 275 7.24 -17.39 -5.35
CA GLU A 275 8.53 -17.65 -5.98
C GLU A 275 8.86 -16.54 -6.98
N GLY A 276 10.11 -16.06 -6.96
CA GLY A 276 10.57 -14.94 -7.79
C GLY A 276 10.29 -13.56 -7.20
N GLN A 277 9.66 -13.47 -6.02
CA GLN A 277 9.53 -12.24 -5.25
C GLN A 277 10.54 -12.21 -4.09
N LYS A 278 10.97 -11.01 -3.70
CA LYS A 278 11.91 -10.77 -2.60
C LYS A 278 11.40 -9.69 -1.66
N VAL A 279 11.76 -9.72 -0.39
CA VAL A 279 11.36 -8.67 0.56
C VAL A 279 12.47 -8.25 1.50
N ALA A 280 12.56 -6.95 1.74
CA ALA A 280 13.25 -6.35 2.88
C ALA A 280 12.21 -5.71 3.83
N ILE A 281 12.36 -5.89 5.14
CA ILE A 281 11.54 -5.25 6.16
C ILE A 281 12.43 -4.38 7.04
N HIS A 282 12.13 -3.08 7.07
CA HIS A 282 12.83 -2.10 7.90
C HIS A 282 11.91 -1.62 9.03
N ALA A 283 12.39 -1.64 10.27
CA ALA A 283 11.65 -1.17 11.45
C ALA A 283 10.26 -1.80 11.59
N GLY A 284 10.11 -3.06 11.17
CA GLY A 284 8.80 -3.70 10.99
C GLY A 284 8.13 -4.04 12.31
N GLY A 285 6.86 -3.62 12.49
CA GLY A 285 6.07 -3.97 13.69
C GLY A 285 5.62 -5.44 13.75
N ASN A 286 6.12 -6.30 12.86
CA ASN A 286 5.77 -7.71 12.79
C ASN A 286 6.63 -8.56 13.72
N LYS A 287 6.05 -9.66 14.21
CA LYS A 287 6.82 -10.68 14.94
C LYS A 287 7.69 -11.46 13.95
N LYS A 288 9.01 -11.35 14.06
CA LYS A 288 9.98 -11.89 13.09
C LYS A 288 9.85 -13.39 12.89
N THR A 289 9.77 -14.15 13.97
CA THR A 289 9.67 -15.62 13.92
C THR A 289 8.39 -16.11 13.23
N ARG A 290 7.26 -15.45 13.46
CA ARG A 290 6.00 -15.74 12.77
C ARG A 290 6.09 -15.35 11.29
N THR A 291 6.72 -14.22 11.01
CA THR A 291 6.89 -13.69 9.65
C THR A 291 7.77 -14.60 8.81
N ALA A 292 8.93 -15.00 9.34
CA ALA A 292 9.85 -15.93 8.68
C ALA A 292 9.16 -17.23 8.29
N LYS A 293 8.35 -17.83 9.18
CA LYS A 293 7.57 -19.03 8.87
C LYS A 293 6.59 -18.82 7.71
N ALA A 294 5.89 -17.69 7.70
CA ALA A 294 4.96 -17.38 6.62
C ALA A 294 5.68 -17.16 5.28
N PHE A 295 6.84 -16.50 5.30
CA PHE A 295 7.66 -16.22 4.11
C PHE A 295 8.26 -17.50 3.53
N ASP A 296 8.80 -18.37 4.39
CA ASP A 296 9.31 -19.69 4.02
C ASP A 296 8.20 -20.56 3.40
N SER A 297 7.02 -20.63 4.03
CA SER A 297 5.87 -21.36 3.48
C SER A 297 5.42 -20.85 2.11
N ALA A 298 5.59 -19.55 1.86
CA ALA A 298 5.27 -18.92 0.58
C ALA A 298 6.41 -19.02 -0.44
N LYS A 299 7.59 -19.52 -0.06
CA LYS A 299 8.82 -19.48 -0.86
C LYS A 299 9.22 -18.05 -1.31
N LEU A 300 8.97 -17.09 -0.44
CA LEU A 300 9.37 -15.70 -0.61
C LEU A 300 10.81 -15.52 -0.12
N GLU A 301 11.69 -14.94 -0.94
CA GLU A 301 13.07 -14.66 -0.54
C GLU A 301 13.14 -13.46 0.42
N VAL A 302 13.84 -13.63 1.54
CA VAL A 302 14.06 -12.56 2.52
C VAL A 302 15.45 -11.98 2.32
N VAL A 303 15.50 -10.71 1.94
CA VAL A 303 16.74 -9.95 1.73
C VAL A 303 17.24 -9.39 3.06
N ASP A 304 16.32 -8.81 3.84
CA ASP A 304 16.62 -8.24 5.15
C ASP A 304 15.34 -8.22 6.01
N MET A 305 15.48 -8.54 7.28
CA MET A 305 14.43 -8.35 8.30
C MET A 305 15.03 -7.96 9.66
N ASP A 306 16.34 -7.71 9.72
CA ASP A 306 17.09 -7.54 10.96
C ASP A 306 17.70 -6.15 11.14
N ARG A 307 17.52 -5.27 10.15
CA ARG A 307 17.90 -3.86 10.18
C ARG A 307 16.94 -2.99 11.02
N ASP A 308 16.82 -3.34 12.29
CA ASP A 308 16.05 -2.60 13.28
C ASP A 308 16.97 -1.91 14.28
N SER A 309 16.69 -0.65 14.60
CA SER A 309 17.43 0.04 15.66
C SER A 309 17.12 -0.59 17.03
N PRO A 310 18.12 -0.81 17.89
CA PRO A 310 17.91 -1.35 19.24
C PRO A 310 17.24 -0.35 20.21
N PHE A 311 16.97 0.89 19.74
CA PHE A 311 16.25 1.95 20.44
C PHE A 311 14.84 2.17 19.88
N ASP A 312 14.48 1.48 18.81
CA ASP A 312 13.16 1.60 18.20
C ASP A 312 12.15 0.69 18.89
N PHE A 313 11.10 1.28 19.45
CA PHE A 313 10.09 0.53 20.18
C PHE A 313 9.15 -0.27 19.28
N VAL A 314 9.00 0.10 18.00
CA VAL A 314 8.05 -0.56 17.08
C VAL A 314 8.47 -2.00 16.77
N PRO A 315 9.66 -2.27 16.20
CA PRO A 315 10.09 -3.64 15.96
C PRO A 315 10.36 -4.39 17.26
N ASN A 316 10.94 -3.74 18.28
CA ASN A 316 11.34 -4.45 19.50
C ASN A 316 10.16 -4.80 20.41
N LEU A 317 9.34 -3.81 20.79
CA LEU A 317 8.26 -4.00 21.76
C LEU A 317 6.94 -4.34 21.07
N ALA A 318 6.50 -3.50 20.12
CA ALA A 318 5.21 -3.70 19.44
C ALA A 318 5.20 -4.99 18.60
N GLY A 319 6.30 -5.27 17.89
CA GLY A 319 6.51 -6.53 17.18
C GLY A 319 6.72 -7.75 18.09
N GLY A 320 6.97 -7.54 19.38
CA GLY A 320 7.21 -8.61 20.34
C GLY A 320 8.50 -9.37 20.09
N ASN A 321 9.52 -8.68 19.59
CA ASN A 321 10.81 -9.27 19.24
C ASN A 321 11.83 -9.17 20.39
N ASN A 322 11.75 -8.16 21.26
CA ASN A 322 12.63 -8.04 22.43
C ASN A 322 11.98 -7.28 23.60
N TRP A 323 11.40 -8.02 24.55
CA TRP A 323 10.76 -7.50 25.77
C TRP A 323 11.68 -7.48 27.00
N SER A 324 13.00 -7.64 26.82
CA SER A 324 13.91 -7.56 27.96
C SER A 324 13.81 -6.18 28.64
N TRP A 325 14.05 -6.12 29.94
CA TRP A 325 13.99 -4.86 30.69
C TRP A 325 14.94 -3.80 30.12
N SER A 326 16.12 -4.20 29.62
CA SER A 326 17.07 -3.30 28.97
C SER A 326 16.53 -2.75 27.65
N SER A 327 15.88 -3.59 26.83
CA SER A 327 15.22 -3.18 25.59
C SER A 327 14.09 -2.18 25.85
N VAL A 328 13.20 -2.49 26.80
CA VAL A 328 12.09 -1.61 27.21
C VAL A 328 12.62 -0.24 27.64
N ARG A 329 13.65 -0.22 28.49
CA ARG A 329 14.27 1.02 28.97
C ARG A 329 14.83 1.86 27.82
N ARG A 330 15.59 1.25 26.89
CA ARG A 330 16.16 1.96 25.73
C ARG A 330 15.07 2.54 24.84
N CYS A 331 14.09 1.72 24.48
CA CYS A 331 12.96 2.12 23.65
C CYS A 331 12.19 3.32 24.27
N TYR A 332 11.95 3.27 25.59
CA TYR A 332 11.29 4.36 26.30
C TYR A 332 12.10 5.67 26.27
N GLN A 333 13.42 5.59 26.41
CA GLN A 333 14.29 6.77 26.38
C GLN A 333 14.28 7.51 25.04
N PHE A 334 14.02 6.81 23.94
CA PHE A 334 14.02 7.36 22.57
C PHE A 334 12.60 7.54 22.00
N ALA A 335 11.55 7.16 22.74
CA ALA A 335 10.16 7.23 22.27
C ALA A 335 9.76 8.65 21.80
N LYS A 336 10.24 9.70 22.49
CA LYS A 336 9.97 11.09 22.12
C LYS A 336 10.53 11.48 20.74
N LEU A 337 11.65 10.87 20.33
CA LEU A 337 12.26 11.12 19.02
C LEU A 337 11.47 10.46 17.89
N VAL A 338 10.78 9.35 18.17
CA VAL A 338 9.91 8.65 17.20
C VAL A 338 8.57 9.36 17.03
N VAL A 339 8.02 9.90 18.12
CA VAL A 339 6.61 10.28 18.20
C VAL A 339 6.34 11.76 17.87
N SER A 340 7.36 12.62 17.95
CA SER A 340 7.22 14.06 17.70
C SER A 340 7.65 14.43 16.28
N ASP A 341 6.69 14.93 15.49
CA ASP A 341 6.92 15.46 14.13
C ASP A 341 7.81 16.72 14.10
N LYS A 342 8.13 17.31 15.27
CA LYS A 342 9.02 18.46 15.39
C LYS A 342 10.50 18.10 15.36
N ASN A 343 10.85 16.83 15.57
CA ASN A 343 12.25 16.41 15.55
C ASN A 343 12.72 16.19 14.11
N PRO A 344 13.99 16.50 13.80
CA PRO A 344 14.58 16.14 12.51
C PRO A 344 14.49 14.63 12.29
N MET A 345 14.06 14.20 11.10
CA MET A 345 13.68 12.81 10.82
C MET A 345 14.83 11.81 11.05
N GLN A 346 16.07 12.24 10.83
CA GLN A 346 17.27 11.43 11.03
C GLN A 346 17.63 11.17 12.50
N THR A 347 17.02 11.90 13.43
CA THR A 347 17.18 11.65 14.88
C THR A 347 16.24 10.56 15.39
N SER A 348 15.19 10.26 14.63
CA SER A 348 14.25 9.19 14.95
C SER A 348 14.88 7.83 14.67
N PRO A 349 14.93 6.90 15.64
CA PRO A 349 15.42 5.54 15.41
C PRO A 349 14.47 4.70 14.54
N HIS A 350 13.29 5.22 14.20
CA HIS A 350 12.24 4.50 13.47
C HIS A 350 12.09 4.96 12.02
N THR A 351 12.40 6.23 11.72
CA THR A 351 11.93 6.87 10.49
C THR A 351 12.80 6.54 9.28
N LEU A 352 14.09 6.89 9.31
CA LEU A 352 15.03 6.53 8.25
C LEU A 352 15.54 5.10 8.47
N PRO A 353 16.05 4.41 7.42
CA PRO A 353 16.69 3.12 7.57
C PRO A 353 17.79 3.15 8.65
N PHE A 354 17.79 2.16 9.54
CA PHE A 354 18.89 1.99 10.48
C PHE A 354 20.13 1.50 9.72
N LEU A 355 21.22 2.26 9.75
CA LEU A 355 22.48 1.86 9.10
C LEU A 355 23.45 1.28 10.12
N SER A 356 23.71 2.04 11.17
CA SER A 356 24.62 1.67 12.26
C SER A 356 24.36 2.52 13.50
N LEU A 357 25.00 2.14 14.62
CA LEU A 357 24.96 2.94 15.85
C LEU A 357 25.74 4.23 15.66
N GLU A 358 26.85 4.19 14.94
CA GLU A 358 27.72 5.32 14.59
C GLU A 358 26.95 6.36 13.77
N CYS A 359 26.23 5.90 12.74
CA CYS A 359 25.36 6.76 11.94
C CYS A 359 24.28 7.42 12.82
N SER A 360 23.68 6.65 13.75
CA SER A 360 22.68 7.18 14.69
C SER A 360 23.26 8.25 15.63
N ILE A 361 24.46 8.00 16.20
CA ILE A 361 25.19 8.95 17.05
C ILE A 361 25.47 10.23 16.29
N ARG A 362 26.03 10.12 15.09
CA ARG A 362 26.36 11.25 14.23
C ARG A 362 25.12 12.10 13.94
N HIS A 363 24.00 11.49 13.54
CA HIS A 363 22.77 12.24 13.27
C HIS A 363 22.21 12.95 14.50
N LEU A 364 22.33 12.37 15.68
CA LEU A 364 21.93 13.04 16.93
C LEU A 364 22.82 14.27 17.20
N GLN A 365 24.14 14.12 17.11
CA GLN A 365 25.10 15.21 17.31
C GLN A 365 24.91 16.36 16.31
N MET A 366 24.76 16.02 15.02
CA MET A 366 24.52 17.01 13.96
C MET A 366 23.26 17.85 14.17
N ASN A 367 22.29 17.37 14.96
CA ASN A 367 21.06 18.07 15.26
C ASN A 367 20.98 18.60 16.70
N GLY A 368 22.10 18.60 17.44
CA GLY A 368 22.19 19.15 18.79
C GLY A 368 21.62 18.24 19.90
N TYR A 369 21.36 16.96 19.62
CA TYR A 369 20.88 15.97 20.59
C TYR A 369 22.04 15.24 21.27
N GLU A 370 22.95 15.99 21.90
CA GLU A 370 24.18 15.46 22.52
C GLU A 370 23.89 14.49 23.67
N ASP A 371 22.83 14.73 24.45
CA ASP A 371 22.43 13.87 25.56
C ASP A 371 21.97 12.49 25.06
N GLU A 372 21.18 12.46 23.99
CA GLU A 372 20.74 11.23 23.34
C GLU A 372 21.91 10.51 22.66
N ALA A 373 22.81 11.23 21.98
CA ALA A 373 24.04 10.65 21.41
C ALA A 373 24.88 9.95 22.49
N ASN A 374 25.10 10.61 23.63
CA ASN A 374 25.81 10.04 24.78
C ASN A 374 25.09 8.82 25.39
N ARG A 375 23.76 8.73 25.29
CA ARG A 375 23.01 7.53 25.68
C ARG A 375 23.28 6.39 24.71
N VAL A 376 23.27 6.63 23.39
CA VAL A 376 23.61 5.61 22.39
C VAL A 376 25.03 5.08 22.61
N ILE A 377 26.02 5.95 22.80
CA ILE A 377 27.43 5.57 23.06
C ILE A 377 27.55 4.66 24.30
N ARG A 378 26.83 4.98 25.38
CA ARG A 378 26.85 4.15 26.60
C ARG A 378 26.23 2.77 26.37
N GLU A 379 25.16 2.69 25.59
CA GLU A 379 24.50 1.43 25.28
C GLU A 379 25.29 0.60 24.25
N GLN A 380 25.97 1.24 23.29
CA GLN A 380 26.87 0.57 22.35
C GLN A 380 27.93 -0.27 23.08
N LYS A 381 28.59 0.33 24.08
CA LYS A 381 29.57 -0.37 24.93
C LYS A 381 28.96 -1.56 25.70
N ARG A 382 27.69 -1.46 26.10
CA ARG A 382 26.98 -2.53 26.82
C ARG A 382 26.54 -3.67 25.92
N LEU A 383 26.23 -3.37 24.65
CA LEU A 383 25.82 -4.36 23.66
C LEU A 383 27.02 -5.11 23.05
N GLY A 384 28.25 -4.68 23.34
CA GLY A 384 29.47 -5.28 22.77
C GLY A 384 29.63 -4.99 21.29
N LEU A 385 29.08 -3.87 20.80
CA LEU A 385 29.03 -3.48 19.38
C LEU A 385 30.01 -2.33 19.09
N GLY A 386 31.23 -2.36 19.64
CA GLY A 386 32.20 -1.27 19.54
C GLY A 386 33.60 -1.72 19.16
#